data_AF-A0A6P8VQN3-F1
#
_entry.id   AF-A0A6P8VQN3-F1
#
_cell.length_a   1.000
_cell.length_b   1.000
_cell.length_c   1.000
_cell.angle_alpha   90.00
_cell.angle_beta   90.00
_cell.angle_gamma   90.00
#
_symmetry.space_group_name_H-M   'P 1'
#
loop_
_entity.id
_entity.type
_entity.pdbx_description
1 polymer ?
#
loop_
_entity_poly.entity_id
_entity_poly.type
_entity_poly.pdbx_seq_one_letter_code
_entity_poly.pdbx_strand_id
1 'polypeptide(L)'
;MTTEETNVDLKEVETNVDLKEVETKDDAEPKEKEEDEDCAPVAADADATEADVSEADLDQEEQEKLPMTWGEGEGHRAVEAPSAGGAEPGATGEKNGSVKLKIPEEETEEVKFTGLTKEELMRVAGTPGWVRTRWALLVVFWLGWLGMLGGAVLIVLQAPRCRDLPAINWWNEGPLYQVGDIQAFSDTRDLKGVEQKIGSLSQLKVRGLVLGPVHVAPADDAMSLRFEEVSSEAGSLEQFKSLVQAAHKKGISVVLDLTPNYQGTSGPWFSNTSVTSVAERLKSALVFWMKEGVDGVQLSGVERVAAVVPTLWADIRAIVQNGTDEGPDKRVLIGITEQSSAEEVSSLLSSSGVDLLLSGVLRPPAADPSQSLQLLYSSHSQSQLAWSLGGPAGGHLASVGGAALLRLHQLLLLTLPGTPVFNYGDEIGLMDEDTKFPRMLWDSEEELNGTLQEERVERLSLRRFFQTLSELRVKERSLMFGDFLLLSNSSSSSSSSSSSLAFLRVWDQSERYVAAFNFAAAESAVLQLVDVALPPQAVVVLSTNSSALPGDSSVDLKELRLGPQQAALLRFPYTG
;
A
#
# COMPACT_ATOMS: atom_id res chain seq x y z
N MET A 1 -55.53 41.81 -55.47
CA MET A 1 -55.73 42.50 -54.18
C MET A 1 -54.39 42.46 -53.47
N THR A 2 -53.57 43.47 -53.76
CA THR A 2 -53.03 44.46 -52.80
C THR A 2 -51.85 43.88 -52.00
N THR A 3 -50.60 43.91 -52.49
CA THR A 3 -49.60 45.00 -52.37
C THR A 3 -49.57 45.68 -51.00
N GLU A 4 -48.47 45.53 -50.26
CA GLU A 4 -47.73 46.68 -49.71
C GLU A 4 -46.30 46.29 -49.32
N GLU A 5 -45.37 46.92 -50.05
CA GLU A 5 -43.97 47.11 -49.71
C GLU A 5 -43.86 48.13 -48.58
N THR A 6 -42.87 48.01 -47.69
CA THR A 6 -42.24 49.21 -47.10
C THR A 6 -40.75 48.96 -46.88
N ASN A 7 -40.00 49.71 -47.67
CA ASN A 7 -38.57 49.96 -47.62
C ASN A 7 -38.38 51.29 -46.86
N VAL A 8 -37.45 51.38 -45.90
CA VAL A 8 -36.95 52.68 -45.40
C VAL A 8 -35.45 52.61 -45.12
N ASP A 9 -34.80 53.60 -45.72
CA ASP A 9 -33.39 53.89 -45.88
C ASP A 9 -32.56 54.18 -44.61
N LEU A 10 -31.27 53.87 -44.82
CA LEU A 10 -30.03 54.41 -44.27
C LEU A 10 -30.07 55.85 -43.72
N LYS A 11 -29.37 56.08 -42.60
CA LYS A 11 -28.58 57.30 -42.37
C LYS A 11 -27.24 56.97 -41.69
N GLU A 12 -26.18 57.28 -42.42
CA GLU A 12 -24.80 57.43 -41.98
C GLU A 12 -24.68 58.52 -40.89
N VAL A 13 -23.79 58.30 -39.93
CA VAL A 13 -23.14 59.38 -39.16
C VAL A 13 -21.66 59.05 -39.05
N GLU A 14 -20.88 59.52 -40.03
CA GLU A 14 -19.48 59.83 -39.85
C GLU A 14 -19.37 61.13 -39.02
N THR A 15 -18.52 61.12 -37.99
CA THR A 15 -17.82 62.34 -37.56
C THR A 15 -16.38 61.96 -37.21
N ASN A 16 -15.48 62.38 -38.09
CA ASN A 16 -14.04 62.51 -37.89
C ASN A 16 -13.76 63.95 -37.42
N VAL A 17 -12.49 64.28 -37.08
CA VAL A 17 -11.89 65.61 -36.72
C VAL A 17 -11.60 65.75 -35.20
N ASP A 18 -10.40 66.06 -34.69
CA ASP A 18 -9.12 66.43 -35.29
C ASP A 18 -7.93 66.17 -34.33
N LEU A 19 -6.75 66.19 -34.94
CA LEU A 19 -5.40 66.02 -34.42
C LEU A 19 -4.95 67.07 -33.37
N LYS A 20 -4.01 66.64 -32.52
CA LYS A 20 -2.83 67.46 -32.20
C LYS A 20 -1.60 66.60 -31.91
N GLU A 21 -0.68 66.60 -32.87
CA GLU A 21 0.71 66.18 -32.75
C GLU A 21 1.48 67.12 -31.82
N VAL A 22 2.46 66.57 -31.08
CA VAL A 22 3.77 67.20 -30.88
C VAL A 22 4.83 66.08 -30.96
N GLU A 23 5.67 66.23 -31.98
CA GLU A 23 7.03 65.72 -32.25
C GLU A 23 7.93 65.57 -31.00
N THR A 24 9.10 64.91 -30.92
CA THR A 24 9.99 64.02 -31.70
C THR A 24 11.20 63.79 -30.77
N LYS A 25 11.86 62.63 -30.84
CA LYS A 25 13.33 62.40 -30.86
C LYS A 25 13.61 60.93 -30.50
N ASP A 26 13.87 60.07 -31.48
CA ASP A 26 15.15 59.86 -32.20
C ASP A 26 16.15 58.99 -31.42
N ASP A 27 16.45 57.85 -32.08
CA ASP A 27 17.72 57.14 -32.18
C ASP A 27 18.35 56.46 -30.95
N ALA A 28 18.41 55.12 -30.99
CA ALA A 28 19.64 54.39 -31.36
C ALA A 28 19.69 52.96 -30.76
N GLU A 29 19.64 51.94 -31.61
CA GLU A 29 20.41 50.69 -31.47
C GLU A 29 21.61 50.78 -32.44
N PRO A 30 22.63 49.90 -32.40
CA PRO A 30 23.22 49.14 -31.29
C PRO A 30 24.75 49.34 -31.27
N LYS A 31 25.47 48.85 -30.25
CA LYS A 31 26.92 48.58 -30.38
C LYS A 31 27.34 47.31 -29.66
N GLU A 32 27.67 46.33 -30.49
CA GLU A 32 28.61 45.25 -30.22
C GLU A 32 29.95 45.79 -29.71
N LYS A 33 30.55 45.05 -28.78
CA LYS A 33 31.99 44.87 -28.70
C LYS A 33 32.26 43.42 -28.29
N GLU A 34 32.72 42.66 -29.27
CA GLU A 34 33.62 41.52 -29.12
C GLU A 34 34.91 41.98 -28.41
N GLU A 35 35.39 41.20 -27.45
CA GLU A 35 36.81 40.87 -27.31
C GLU A 35 36.89 39.38 -26.95
N ASP A 36 37.40 38.61 -27.93
CA ASP A 36 37.91 37.26 -27.81
C ASP A 36 39.16 37.23 -26.91
N GLU A 37 39.32 36.20 -26.09
CA GLU A 37 40.56 35.41 -26.08
C GLU A 37 40.37 34.04 -25.40
N ASP A 38 40.94 33.04 -26.08
CA ASP A 38 41.11 31.62 -25.77
C ASP A 38 41.46 31.27 -24.31
N CYS A 39 40.87 30.19 -23.78
CA CYS A 39 41.56 28.90 -23.55
C CYS A 39 40.74 28.00 -22.59
N ALA A 40 40.37 26.82 -23.07
CA ALA A 40 40.28 25.60 -22.24
C ALA A 40 41.46 24.69 -22.64
N PRO A 41 41.75 23.56 -21.95
CA PRO A 41 41.39 23.12 -20.60
C PRO A 41 42.66 22.78 -19.77
N VAL A 42 42.59 22.74 -18.44
CA VAL A 42 43.63 22.07 -17.63
C VAL A 42 43.00 21.22 -16.55
N ALA A 43 43.21 19.91 -16.71
CA ALA A 43 43.08 18.89 -15.68
C ALA A 43 44.15 19.08 -14.59
N ALA A 44 43.81 18.77 -13.34
CA ALA A 44 44.80 18.48 -12.32
C ALA A 44 44.25 17.42 -11.35
N ASP A 45 44.76 16.20 -11.53
CA ASP A 45 44.98 15.20 -10.49
C ASP A 45 46.01 15.69 -9.45
N ALA A 46 45.85 15.22 -8.22
CA ALA A 46 46.83 14.97 -7.13
C ALA A 46 46.06 15.13 -5.80
N ASP A 47 45.70 14.07 -5.08
CA ASP A 47 46.52 13.13 -4.30
C ASP A 47 47.43 13.75 -3.23
N ALA A 48 47.36 13.12 -2.06
CA ALA A 48 48.20 13.20 -0.86
C ALA A 48 48.25 14.50 -0.03
N THR A 49 47.82 14.39 1.23
CA THR A 49 48.73 14.49 2.41
C THR A 49 48.11 13.79 3.61
N GLU A 50 48.67 12.62 3.93
CA GLU A 50 48.83 12.12 5.31
C GLU A 50 49.86 13.00 6.05
N ALA A 51 49.64 13.20 7.36
CA ALA A 51 50.63 13.41 8.43
C ALA A 51 49.82 13.44 9.75
N ASP A 52 50.21 12.84 10.86
CA ASP A 52 51.54 12.38 11.25
C ASP A 52 51.42 11.33 12.37
N VAL A 53 52.28 10.31 12.29
CA VAL A 53 52.59 9.36 13.36
C VAL A 53 54.11 9.40 13.52
N SER A 54 54.61 9.65 14.73
CA SER A 54 55.95 9.22 15.16
C SER A 54 55.95 9.18 16.68
N GLU A 55 55.93 8.01 17.32
CA GLU A 55 57.04 7.10 17.59
C GLU A 55 58.17 7.68 18.45
N ALA A 56 58.39 7.05 19.60
CA ALA A 56 59.72 6.77 20.13
C ALA A 56 59.66 5.50 21.01
N ASP A 57 60.43 4.50 20.59
CA ASP A 57 60.68 3.21 21.21
C ASP A 57 61.24 3.26 22.63
N LEU A 58 61.07 2.17 23.38
CA LEU A 58 62.18 1.38 23.95
C LEU A 58 61.67 0.05 24.52
N ASP A 59 62.26 -1.05 24.05
CA ASP A 59 62.09 -2.43 24.48
C ASP A 59 62.39 -2.66 25.98
N GLN A 60 61.62 -3.54 26.65
CA GLN A 60 62.12 -4.83 27.17
C GLN A 60 61.10 -5.59 28.05
N GLU A 61 61.02 -6.89 27.76
CA GLU A 61 60.87 -8.06 28.66
C GLU A 61 59.52 -8.42 29.32
N GLU A 62 58.96 -9.50 28.75
CA GLU A 62 58.57 -10.77 29.40
C GLU A 62 57.62 -10.80 30.63
N GLN A 63 56.40 -11.28 30.33
CA GLN A 63 55.79 -12.50 30.90
C GLN A 63 55.24 -12.47 32.35
N GLU A 64 53.92 -12.71 32.50
CA GLU A 64 53.34 -14.03 32.83
C GLU A 64 51.87 -13.94 33.35
N LYS A 65 51.07 -14.87 32.83
CA LYS A 65 50.01 -15.68 33.50
C LYS A 65 48.61 -15.09 33.82
N LEU A 66 47.66 -15.64 33.05
CA LEU A 66 46.29 -16.05 33.42
C LEU A 66 46.30 -17.04 34.63
N PRO A 67 45.18 -17.46 35.28
CA PRO A 67 43.75 -17.29 34.91
C PRO A 67 42.77 -16.97 36.08
N MET A 68 41.49 -16.90 35.73
CA MET A 68 40.31 -17.05 36.60
C MET A 68 40.35 -18.34 37.44
N THR A 69 39.86 -18.30 38.70
CA THR A 69 38.59 -18.96 39.11
C THR A 69 38.18 -18.58 40.53
N TRP A 70 36.90 -18.19 40.65
CA TRP A 70 35.93 -18.37 41.73
C TRP A 70 36.35 -18.84 43.14
N GLY A 71 35.78 -18.17 44.14
CA GLY A 71 35.59 -18.70 45.50
C GLY A 71 35.04 -17.66 46.46
N GLU A 72 33.79 -17.86 46.89
CA GLU A 72 33.08 -17.13 47.94
C GLU A 72 33.87 -17.04 49.26
N GLY A 73 33.61 -15.97 50.01
CA GLY A 73 34.06 -15.78 51.39
C GLY A 73 33.72 -14.38 51.88
N GLU A 74 32.59 -14.26 52.56
CA GLU A 74 32.12 -13.05 53.25
C GLU A 74 33.14 -12.46 54.24
N GLY A 75 33.08 -11.13 54.40
CA GLY A 75 33.84 -10.39 55.41
C GLY A 75 33.39 -8.94 55.62
N HIS A 76 32.26 -8.74 56.32
CA HIS A 76 31.98 -7.68 57.30
C HIS A 76 32.02 -6.16 56.94
N ARG A 77 30.82 -5.55 56.96
CA ARG A 77 30.36 -4.37 57.77
C ARG A 77 29.04 -3.89 57.13
N ALA A 78 27.97 -3.50 57.81
CA ALA A 78 27.77 -2.92 59.12
C ALA A 78 26.28 -3.01 59.55
N VAL A 79 26.05 -3.16 60.87
CA VAL A 79 25.04 -2.47 61.71
C VAL A 79 23.55 -2.55 61.30
N GLU A 80 22.77 -3.35 62.04
CA GLU A 80 21.61 -2.89 62.84
C GLU A 80 21.00 -4.07 63.66
N ALA A 81 20.66 -3.80 64.91
CA ALA A 81 19.88 -4.65 65.82
C ALA A 81 18.41 -4.15 65.84
N PRO A 82 17.44 -4.72 66.61
CA PRO A 82 17.46 -5.92 67.46
C PRO A 82 16.26 -6.88 67.23
N SER A 83 16.32 -8.11 67.75
CA SER A 83 15.12 -8.75 68.31
C SER A 83 15.49 -9.76 69.39
N ALA A 84 14.75 -9.67 70.49
CA ALA A 84 14.93 -10.35 71.76
C ALA A 84 14.47 -11.81 71.73
N GLY A 85 14.96 -12.62 72.70
CA GLY A 85 14.20 -13.79 73.17
C GLY A 85 14.99 -15.00 73.66
N GLY A 86 15.64 -14.89 74.81
CA GLY A 86 15.53 -15.83 75.94
C GLY A 86 15.94 -17.32 75.82
N ALA A 87 16.91 -17.72 76.65
CA ALA A 87 16.79 -18.67 77.77
C ALA A 87 17.93 -19.72 77.87
N GLU A 88 18.79 -19.57 78.88
CA GLU A 88 19.67 -20.60 79.50
C GLU A 88 18.83 -21.62 80.34
N PRO A 89 19.38 -22.55 81.19
CA PRO A 89 20.77 -23.00 81.49
C PRO A 89 20.89 -24.55 81.50
N GLY A 90 21.98 -25.27 81.80
CA GLY A 90 23.31 -25.01 82.33
C GLY A 90 24.00 -26.35 82.69
N ALA A 91 24.98 -26.27 83.60
CA ALA A 91 25.61 -27.34 84.40
C ALA A 91 26.80 -28.15 83.80
N THR A 92 27.98 -27.75 84.26
CA THR A 92 29.16 -28.55 84.65
C THR A 92 28.76 -29.83 85.42
N GLY A 93 29.41 -30.99 85.40
CA GLY A 93 30.69 -31.49 84.86
C GLY A 93 31.11 -32.68 85.75
N GLU A 94 31.68 -33.79 85.23
CA GLU A 94 32.40 -34.78 86.04
C GLU A 94 33.19 -35.81 85.21
N LYS A 95 34.10 -36.52 85.88
CA LYS A 95 35.38 -37.08 85.40
C LYS A 95 35.39 -38.60 85.09
N ASN A 96 36.37 -38.96 84.24
CA ASN A 96 37.21 -40.17 84.17
C ASN A 96 36.78 -41.42 83.38
N GLY A 97 37.68 -41.87 82.47
CA GLY A 97 37.80 -43.25 81.98
C GLY A 97 38.54 -43.39 80.64
N SER A 98 39.74 -44.00 80.65
CA SER A 98 40.68 -44.33 79.56
C SER A 98 40.09 -45.07 78.34
N VAL A 99 40.70 -45.07 77.12
CA VAL A 99 41.85 -45.91 76.70
C VAL A 99 42.40 -45.44 75.33
N LYS A 100 43.74 -45.48 75.16
CA LYS A 100 44.46 -45.31 73.87
C LYS A 100 44.34 -46.57 73.00
N LEU A 101 44.04 -46.41 71.71
CA LEU A 101 44.41 -47.36 70.66
C LEU A 101 44.99 -46.60 69.47
N LYS A 102 46.22 -46.94 69.12
CA LYS A 102 46.99 -46.42 68.00
C LYS A 102 46.87 -47.47 66.89
N ILE A 103 46.27 -47.11 65.76
CA ILE A 103 46.26 -47.90 64.52
C ILE A 103 46.71 -46.92 63.41
N PRO A 104 47.60 -47.33 62.48
CA PRO A 104 48.35 -46.42 61.65
C PRO A 104 47.46 -45.67 60.65
N GLU A 105 47.83 -44.42 60.36
CA GLU A 105 47.29 -43.63 59.25
C GLU A 105 47.60 -44.37 57.93
N GLU A 106 46.54 -44.85 57.26
CA GLU A 106 46.54 -44.91 55.81
C GLU A 106 45.96 -43.58 55.32
N GLU A 107 46.81 -42.77 54.72
CA GLU A 107 46.46 -41.53 54.03
C GLU A 107 45.56 -41.86 52.83
N THR A 108 44.25 -41.69 52.97
CA THR A 108 43.41 -41.34 51.82
C THR A 108 43.63 -39.86 51.54
N GLU A 109 44.57 -39.55 50.64
CA GLU A 109 44.74 -38.19 50.11
C GLU A 109 43.48 -37.74 49.36
N GLU A 110 42.75 -36.79 49.96
CA GLU A 110 41.88 -35.89 49.21
C GLU A 110 42.77 -34.96 48.37
N VAL A 111 42.93 -35.25 47.08
CA VAL A 111 43.69 -34.39 46.16
C VAL A 111 42.90 -33.10 45.88
N LYS A 112 43.07 -32.12 46.76
CA LYS A 112 42.61 -30.75 46.55
C LYS A 112 43.57 -30.07 45.57
N PHE A 113 43.12 -29.84 44.34
CA PHE A 113 43.91 -29.21 43.28
C PHE A 113 44.30 -27.77 43.68
N THR A 114 45.51 -27.59 44.18
CA THR A 114 46.12 -26.28 44.42
C THR A 114 46.62 -25.72 43.09
N GLY A 115 46.24 -24.49 42.73
CA GLY A 115 46.76 -23.84 41.54
C GLY A 115 48.28 -23.70 41.61
N LEU A 116 49.00 -24.15 40.58
CA LEU A 116 50.47 -24.06 40.53
C LEU A 116 50.94 -22.60 40.50
N THR A 117 52.06 -22.34 41.16
CA THR A 117 52.73 -21.03 41.13
C THR A 117 53.32 -20.70 39.75
N LYS A 118 53.57 -19.42 39.50
CA LYS A 118 54.11 -18.87 38.25
C LYS A 118 55.40 -19.60 37.81
N GLU A 119 56.30 -19.88 38.72
CA GLU A 119 57.58 -20.52 38.37
C GLU A 119 57.44 -22.03 38.09
N GLU A 120 56.57 -22.72 38.83
CA GLU A 120 56.34 -24.16 38.68
C GLU A 120 55.58 -24.50 37.38
N LEU A 121 54.59 -23.69 37.02
CA LEU A 121 53.85 -23.89 35.78
C LEU A 121 54.68 -23.53 34.54
N MET A 122 55.65 -22.61 34.60
CA MET A 122 56.58 -22.38 33.47
C MET A 122 57.54 -23.54 33.24
N ARG A 123 58.03 -24.20 34.32
CA ARG A 123 58.87 -25.40 34.21
C ARG A 123 58.15 -26.56 33.51
N VAL A 124 56.86 -26.74 33.75
CA VAL A 124 56.06 -27.80 33.12
C VAL A 124 55.59 -27.38 31.71
N ALA A 125 55.19 -26.12 31.52
CA ALA A 125 54.71 -25.58 30.24
C ALA A 125 55.80 -25.44 29.17
N GLY A 126 57.06 -25.25 29.57
CA GLY A 126 58.22 -25.15 28.67
C GLY A 126 58.71 -26.51 28.13
N THR A 127 58.12 -27.63 28.56
CA THR A 127 58.51 -28.94 28.04
C THR A 127 58.20 -29.03 26.53
N PRO A 128 59.09 -29.63 25.72
CA PRO A 128 58.94 -29.67 24.27
C PRO A 128 57.65 -30.40 23.81
N GLY A 129 57.10 -31.28 24.66
CA GLY A 129 55.78 -31.89 24.46
C GLY A 129 54.64 -30.86 24.53
N TRP A 130 54.56 -30.08 25.61
CA TRP A 130 53.51 -29.07 25.79
C TRP A 130 53.60 -27.91 24.80
N VAL A 131 54.80 -27.46 24.45
CA VAL A 131 54.99 -26.42 23.43
C VAL A 131 54.46 -26.89 22.07
N ARG A 132 54.77 -28.12 21.65
CA ARG A 132 54.25 -28.70 20.40
C ARG A 132 52.74 -28.87 20.44
N THR A 133 52.17 -29.32 21.55
CA THR A 133 50.71 -29.45 21.72
C THR A 133 50.01 -28.10 21.65
N ARG A 134 50.56 -27.05 22.27
CA ARG A 134 49.98 -25.69 22.21
C ARG A 134 49.99 -25.14 20.79
N TRP A 135 51.09 -25.29 20.06
CA TRP A 135 51.16 -24.89 18.65
C TRP A 135 50.22 -25.69 17.77
N ALA A 136 50.10 -27.01 17.99
CA ALA A 136 49.14 -27.85 17.29
C ALA A 136 47.68 -27.40 17.54
N LEU A 137 47.31 -27.13 18.79
CA LEU A 137 45.98 -26.63 19.16
C LEU A 137 45.71 -25.23 18.57
N LEU A 138 46.71 -24.34 18.55
CA LEU A 138 46.58 -23.02 17.95
C LEU A 138 46.36 -23.12 16.43
N VAL A 139 47.08 -24.00 15.74
CA VAL A 139 46.89 -24.25 14.31
C VAL A 139 45.52 -24.86 14.04
N VAL A 140 45.09 -25.85 14.81
CA VAL A 140 43.74 -26.44 14.69
C VAL A 140 42.66 -25.40 14.95
N PHE A 141 42.84 -24.51 15.92
CA PHE A 141 41.92 -23.41 16.19
C PHE A 141 41.79 -22.48 14.99
N TRP A 142 42.90 -22.01 14.41
CA TRP A 142 42.88 -21.14 13.24
C TRP A 142 42.33 -21.83 11.99
N LEU A 143 42.63 -23.13 11.78
CA LEU A 143 42.03 -23.92 10.71
C LEU A 143 40.51 -24.08 10.90
N GLY A 144 40.06 -24.33 12.14
CA GLY A 144 38.64 -24.40 12.47
C GLY A 144 37.94 -23.05 12.28
N TRP A 145 38.58 -21.96 12.70
CA TRP A 145 38.08 -20.60 12.50
C TRP A 145 37.97 -20.25 11.02
N LEU A 146 39.01 -20.53 10.23
CA LEU A 146 39.02 -20.28 8.79
C LEU A 146 38.01 -21.18 8.06
N GLY A 147 37.84 -22.42 8.53
CA GLY A 147 36.80 -23.34 8.07
C GLY A 147 35.39 -22.83 8.36
N MET A 148 35.14 -22.29 9.56
CA MET A 148 33.87 -21.65 9.91
C MET A 148 33.62 -20.41 9.06
N LEU A 149 34.65 -19.57 8.85
CA LEU A 149 34.55 -18.39 7.98
C LEU A 149 34.24 -18.79 6.53
N GLY A 150 34.97 -19.77 5.98
CA GLY A 150 34.73 -20.30 4.64
C GLY A 150 33.35 -20.91 4.49
N GLY A 151 32.89 -21.66 5.51
CA GLY A 151 31.53 -22.20 5.57
C GLY A 151 30.46 -21.12 5.58
N ALA A 152 30.65 -20.06 6.37
CA ALA A 152 29.72 -18.92 6.42
C ALA A 152 29.62 -18.21 5.06
N VAL A 153 30.76 -17.95 4.41
CA VAL A 153 30.80 -17.36 3.07
C VAL A 153 30.11 -18.27 2.06
N LEU A 154 30.36 -19.58 2.12
CA LEU A 154 29.75 -20.56 1.22
C LEU A 154 28.22 -20.59 1.38
N ILE A 155 27.69 -20.54 2.61
CA ILE A 155 26.25 -20.48 2.87
C ILE A 155 25.64 -19.22 2.25
N VAL A 156 26.27 -18.06 2.41
CA VAL A 156 25.79 -16.80 1.83
C VAL A 156 25.80 -16.83 0.30
N LEU A 157 26.82 -17.45 -0.31
CA LEU A 157 26.91 -17.58 -1.77
C LEU A 157 25.91 -18.60 -2.35
N GLN A 158 25.56 -19.64 -1.60
CA GLN A 158 24.58 -20.66 -2.02
C GLN A 158 23.14 -20.26 -1.71
N ALA A 159 22.91 -19.34 -0.76
CA ALA A 159 21.57 -18.88 -0.44
C ALA A 159 20.95 -18.18 -1.66
N PRO A 160 19.74 -18.59 -2.10
CA PRO A 160 19.05 -17.90 -3.18
C PRO A 160 18.78 -16.45 -2.76
N ARG A 161 18.98 -15.52 -3.69
CA ARG A 161 18.62 -14.11 -3.45
C ARG A 161 17.10 -14.00 -3.39
N CYS A 162 16.61 -13.22 -2.43
CA CYS A 162 15.22 -12.81 -2.42
C CYS A 162 14.92 -12.00 -3.70
N ARG A 163 13.71 -12.12 -4.23
CA ARG A 163 13.25 -11.26 -5.31
C ARG A 163 13.19 -9.82 -4.81
N ASP A 164 13.81 -8.90 -5.54
CA ASP A 164 13.78 -7.48 -5.19
C ASP A 164 12.33 -6.98 -5.16
N LEU A 165 12.04 -6.11 -4.19
CA LEU A 165 10.71 -5.51 -4.07
C LEU A 165 10.51 -4.56 -5.25
N PRO A 166 9.42 -4.73 -6.03
CA PRO A 166 9.14 -3.81 -7.13
C PRO A 166 8.82 -2.43 -6.56
N ALA A 167 9.23 -1.37 -7.26
CA ALA A 167 8.79 -0.02 -6.94
C ALA A 167 7.29 0.09 -7.24
N ILE A 168 6.48 0.08 -6.18
CA ILE A 168 5.02 0.22 -6.27
C ILE A 168 4.64 1.69 -6.16
N ASN A 169 3.62 2.10 -6.93
CA ASN A 169 3.00 3.41 -6.78
C ASN A 169 2.05 3.39 -5.58
N TRP A 170 1.83 4.54 -4.93
CA TRP A 170 0.97 4.64 -3.74
C TRP A 170 -0.47 4.16 -3.99
N TRP A 171 -1.00 4.33 -5.21
CA TRP A 171 -2.34 3.86 -5.58
C TRP A 171 -2.45 2.34 -5.71
N ASN A 172 -1.33 1.62 -5.81
CA ASN A 172 -1.31 0.15 -5.83
C ASN A 172 -1.16 -0.46 -4.43
N GLU A 173 -0.79 0.35 -3.42
CA GLU A 173 -0.57 -0.12 -2.04
C GLU A 173 -1.86 -0.52 -1.30
N GLY A 174 -3.02 -0.06 -1.76
CA GLY A 174 -4.29 -0.33 -1.09
C GLY A 174 -5.50 0.21 -1.85
N PRO A 175 -6.70 0.10 -1.28
CA PRO A 175 -7.93 0.53 -1.95
C PRO A 175 -8.05 2.05 -2.03
N LEU A 176 -8.65 2.52 -3.13
CA LEU A 176 -9.13 3.90 -3.29
C LEU A 176 -10.60 3.97 -2.89
N TYR A 177 -10.98 5.05 -2.22
CA TYR A 177 -12.32 5.28 -1.70
C TYR A 177 -12.94 6.50 -2.38
N GLN A 178 -14.03 6.31 -3.13
CA GLN A 178 -14.67 7.35 -3.93
C GLN A 178 -15.84 7.98 -3.17
N VAL A 179 -15.76 9.29 -2.95
CA VAL A 179 -16.84 10.10 -2.39
C VAL A 179 -17.42 10.94 -3.52
N GLY A 180 -18.48 10.45 -4.17
CA GLY A 180 -19.08 11.11 -5.33
C GLY A 180 -19.80 12.42 -4.97
N ASP A 181 -20.61 12.43 -3.92
CA ASP A 181 -21.29 13.62 -3.40
C ASP A 181 -20.89 13.87 -1.94
N ILE A 182 -20.33 15.05 -1.69
CA ILE A 182 -19.89 15.50 -0.36
C ILE A 182 -21.08 15.71 0.57
N GLN A 183 -22.23 16.14 0.03
CA GLN A 183 -23.42 16.41 0.82
C GLN A 183 -24.04 15.11 1.35
N ALA A 184 -24.00 14.05 0.56
CA ALA A 184 -24.46 12.73 0.96
C ALA A 184 -23.50 12.04 1.94
N PHE A 185 -22.20 12.35 1.90
CA PHE A 185 -21.19 11.66 2.69
C PHE A 185 -21.14 12.05 4.16
N SER A 186 -21.43 13.31 4.52
CA SER A 186 -21.32 13.78 5.91
C SER A 186 -22.52 14.60 6.35
N ASP A 187 -22.81 14.61 7.65
CA ASP A 187 -23.93 15.33 8.25
C ASP A 187 -23.80 16.85 8.12
N THR A 188 -22.57 17.37 8.10
CA THR A 188 -22.31 18.81 7.90
C THR A 188 -22.39 19.23 6.43
N ARG A 189 -22.47 18.26 5.51
CA ARG A 189 -22.62 18.45 4.05
C ARG A 189 -21.55 19.31 3.38
N ASP A 190 -20.38 19.44 4.00
CA ASP A 190 -19.26 20.26 3.53
C ASP A 190 -17.92 19.50 3.59
N LEU A 191 -16.88 20.10 3.02
CA LEU A 191 -15.51 19.55 3.04
C LEU A 191 -14.97 19.33 4.47
N LYS A 192 -15.39 20.16 5.43
CA LYS A 192 -15.03 20.00 6.84
C LYS A 192 -15.63 18.72 7.43
N GLY A 193 -16.82 18.33 6.97
CA GLY A 193 -17.43 17.04 7.28
C GLY A 193 -16.59 15.86 6.82
N VAL A 194 -16.06 15.94 5.59
CA VAL A 194 -15.16 14.91 5.05
C VAL A 194 -13.88 14.84 5.90
N GLU A 195 -13.32 16.00 6.27
CA GLU A 195 -12.10 16.11 7.10
C GLU A 195 -12.25 15.38 8.43
N GLN A 196 -13.40 15.52 9.09
CA GLN A 196 -13.69 14.82 10.36
C GLN A 196 -13.72 13.29 10.21
N LYS A 197 -14.08 12.78 9.02
CA LYS A 197 -14.19 11.35 8.74
C LYS A 197 -12.91 10.72 8.21
N ILE A 198 -11.86 11.49 7.92
CA ILE A 198 -10.54 10.97 7.51
C ILE A 198 -9.99 9.96 8.52
N GLY A 199 -10.24 10.17 9.82
CA GLY A 199 -9.87 9.21 10.87
C GLY A 199 -10.53 7.83 10.68
N SER A 200 -11.80 7.80 10.28
CA SER A 200 -12.52 6.56 9.98
C SER A 200 -12.03 5.89 8.70
N LEU A 201 -11.68 6.66 7.67
CA LEU A 201 -11.08 6.12 6.44
C LEU A 201 -9.71 5.48 6.70
N SER A 202 -8.89 6.10 7.56
CA SER A 202 -7.60 5.53 7.97
C SER A 202 -7.75 4.16 8.68
N GLN A 203 -8.84 3.97 9.44
CA GLN A 203 -9.15 2.67 10.06
C GLN A 203 -9.51 1.60 9.02
N LEU A 204 -10.15 1.99 7.92
CA LEU A 204 -10.43 1.10 6.78
C LEU A 204 -9.19 0.79 5.92
N LYS A 205 -8.02 1.31 6.29
CA LYS A 205 -6.74 1.14 5.56
C LYS A 205 -6.80 1.54 4.08
N VAL A 206 -7.63 2.52 3.75
CA VAL A 206 -7.63 3.10 2.40
C VAL A 206 -6.37 3.93 2.19
N ARG A 207 -5.86 3.93 0.96
CA ARG A 207 -4.63 4.65 0.58
C ARG A 207 -4.89 5.93 -0.19
N GLY A 208 -6.05 6.01 -0.86
CA GLY A 208 -6.46 7.21 -1.55
C GLY A 208 -7.94 7.53 -1.33
N LEU A 209 -8.22 8.81 -1.25
CA LEU A 209 -9.55 9.39 -1.28
C LEU A 209 -9.77 10.05 -2.63
N VAL A 210 -10.72 9.55 -3.40
CA VAL A 210 -11.19 10.22 -4.62
C VAL A 210 -12.37 11.09 -4.24
N LEU A 211 -12.16 12.40 -4.24
CA LEU A 211 -13.18 13.38 -3.97
C LEU A 211 -13.91 13.73 -5.26
N GLY A 212 -15.23 13.67 -5.23
CA GLY A 212 -16.08 14.05 -6.35
C GLY A 212 -15.92 15.53 -6.72
N PRO A 213 -16.60 15.97 -7.79
CA PRO A 213 -16.45 17.32 -8.31
C PRO A 213 -16.82 18.39 -7.27
N VAL A 214 -15.81 19.15 -6.83
CA VAL A 214 -15.99 20.30 -5.92
C VAL A 214 -16.11 21.62 -6.66
N HIS A 215 -15.81 21.60 -7.95
CA HIS A 215 -15.72 22.79 -8.78
C HIS A 215 -17.13 23.25 -9.22
N VAL A 216 -17.26 24.53 -9.60
CA VAL A 216 -18.53 25.07 -10.07
C VAL A 216 -18.79 24.57 -11.49
N ALA A 217 -19.69 23.59 -11.64
CA ALA A 217 -20.14 23.08 -12.93
C ALA A 217 -21.67 22.99 -13.02
N PRO A 218 -22.33 24.06 -13.51
CA PRO A 218 -23.75 24.01 -13.78
C PRO A 218 -24.07 23.02 -14.90
N ALA A 219 -25.17 22.26 -14.75
CA ALA A 219 -25.55 21.21 -15.69
C ALA A 219 -25.71 21.76 -17.12
N ASP A 220 -25.00 21.15 -18.07
CA ASP A 220 -25.05 21.45 -19.50
C ASP A 220 -24.70 22.90 -19.89
N ASP A 221 -24.09 23.70 -19.00
CA ASP A 221 -23.59 25.05 -19.29
C ASP A 221 -22.06 25.16 -19.21
N ALA A 222 -21.42 25.12 -20.37
CA ALA A 222 -19.97 25.22 -20.50
C ALA A 222 -19.40 26.63 -20.25
N MET A 223 -20.23 27.69 -20.26
CA MET A 223 -19.75 29.09 -20.14
C MET A 223 -19.63 29.52 -18.68
N SER A 224 -20.51 29.02 -17.81
CA SER A 224 -20.47 29.27 -16.37
C SER A 224 -19.55 28.29 -15.61
N LEU A 225 -19.05 27.23 -16.25
CA LEU A 225 -18.06 26.32 -15.69
C LEU A 225 -16.81 27.07 -15.17
N ARG A 226 -16.44 26.83 -13.92
CA ARG A 226 -15.21 27.31 -13.28
C ARG A 226 -14.55 26.15 -12.56
N PHE A 227 -13.42 25.67 -13.08
CA PHE A 227 -12.68 24.55 -12.50
C PHE A 227 -11.85 24.92 -11.27
N GLU A 228 -11.40 26.18 -11.17
CA GLU A 228 -10.50 26.66 -10.09
C GLU A 228 -11.29 27.15 -8.86
N GLU A 229 -12.59 27.36 -9.00
CA GLU A 229 -13.48 27.82 -7.92
C GLU A 229 -14.17 26.64 -7.25
N VAL A 230 -14.10 26.58 -5.92
CA VAL A 230 -14.87 25.62 -5.11
C VAL A 230 -16.32 26.10 -5.02
N SER A 231 -17.27 25.19 -5.24
CA SER A 231 -18.70 25.50 -5.13
C SER A 231 -19.05 25.91 -3.70
N SER A 232 -19.95 26.90 -3.57
CA SER A 232 -20.40 27.38 -2.26
C SER A 232 -21.10 26.30 -1.42
N GLU A 233 -21.61 25.26 -2.08
CA GLU A 233 -22.23 24.11 -1.44
C GLU A 233 -21.21 23.14 -0.86
N ALA A 234 -20.05 22.96 -1.52
CA ALA A 234 -18.98 22.11 -1.02
C ALA A 234 -18.18 22.81 0.11
N GLY A 235 -18.00 24.13 0.02
CA GLY A 235 -17.35 24.93 1.05
C GLY A 235 -16.39 25.98 0.50
N SER A 236 -15.22 26.14 1.13
CA SER A 236 -14.18 27.08 0.71
C SER A 236 -12.87 26.39 0.32
N LEU A 237 -12.04 27.10 -0.46
CA LEU A 237 -10.70 26.63 -0.81
C LEU A 237 -9.82 26.40 0.44
N GLU A 238 -10.00 27.18 1.50
CA GLU A 238 -9.27 26.98 2.76
C GLU A 238 -9.64 25.66 3.44
N GLN A 239 -10.92 25.30 3.43
CA GLN A 239 -11.39 24.01 3.94
C GLN A 239 -10.82 22.85 3.11
N PHE A 240 -10.74 23.02 1.79
CA PHE A 240 -10.09 22.04 0.91
C PHE A 240 -8.61 21.84 1.29
N LYS A 241 -7.85 22.92 1.46
CA LYS A 241 -6.44 22.83 1.87
C LYS A 241 -6.28 22.14 3.23
N SER A 242 -7.16 22.44 4.19
CA SER A 242 -7.16 21.76 5.49
C SER A 242 -7.41 20.26 5.36
N LEU A 243 -8.40 19.88 4.54
CA LEU A 243 -8.73 18.48 4.24
C LEU A 243 -7.53 17.72 3.64
N VAL A 244 -6.88 18.29 2.61
CA VAL A 244 -5.70 17.69 1.97
C VAL A 244 -4.59 17.46 2.99
N GLN A 245 -4.26 18.48 3.80
CA GLN A 245 -3.25 18.35 4.85
C GLN A 245 -3.63 17.29 5.91
N ALA A 246 -4.90 17.20 6.28
CA ALA A 246 -5.39 16.20 7.24
C ALA A 246 -5.29 14.77 6.67
N ALA A 247 -5.60 14.59 5.39
CA ALA A 247 -5.47 13.32 4.69
C ALA A 247 -4.00 12.88 4.58
N HIS A 248 -3.11 13.78 4.16
CA HIS A 248 -1.67 13.51 4.07
C HIS A 248 -1.05 13.14 5.42
N LYS A 249 -1.45 13.81 6.51
CA LYS A 249 -1.02 13.45 7.89
C LYS A 249 -1.41 12.03 8.28
N LYS A 250 -2.40 11.43 7.63
CA LYS A 250 -2.85 10.04 7.85
C LYS A 250 -2.35 9.07 6.79
N GLY A 251 -1.50 9.52 5.86
CA GLY A 251 -0.98 8.71 4.75
C GLY A 251 -2.05 8.33 3.73
N ILE A 252 -3.03 9.22 3.52
CA ILE A 252 -4.08 9.09 2.51
C ILE A 252 -3.83 10.17 1.46
N SER A 253 -3.64 9.75 0.21
CA SER A 253 -3.50 10.65 -0.93
C SER A 253 -4.88 11.13 -1.40
N VAL A 254 -4.96 12.34 -1.93
CA VAL A 254 -6.22 12.96 -2.39
C VAL A 254 -6.22 13.07 -3.91
N VAL A 255 -7.23 12.47 -4.53
CA VAL A 255 -7.52 12.58 -5.97
C VAL A 255 -8.77 13.42 -6.15
N LEU A 256 -8.74 14.37 -7.09
CA LEU A 256 -9.88 15.23 -7.36
C LEU A 256 -10.56 14.85 -8.69
N ASP A 257 -11.86 14.68 -8.67
CA ASP A 257 -12.67 14.54 -9.89
C ASP A 257 -12.91 15.92 -10.52
N LEU A 258 -12.39 16.09 -11.74
CA LEU A 258 -12.54 17.31 -12.53
C LEU A 258 -13.43 17.08 -13.75
N THR A 259 -14.36 16.12 -13.67
CA THR A 259 -15.34 15.85 -14.72
C THR A 259 -16.20 17.11 -14.96
N PRO A 260 -16.15 17.69 -16.17
CA PRO A 260 -16.66 19.04 -16.41
C PRO A 260 -18.19 19.16 -16.44
N ASN A 261 -18.90 18.08 -16.78
CA ASN A 261 -20.36 18.09 -16.88
C ASN A 261 -20.98 16.93 -16.09
N TYR A 262 -20.59 16.79 -14.83
CA TYR A 262 -20.98 15.65 -13.99
C TYR A 262 -22.49 15.58 -13.66
N GLN A 263 -23.21 16.71 -13.71
CA GLN A 263 -24.67 16.78 -13.52
C GLN A 263 -25.45 16.87 -14.84
N GLY A 264 -24.75 16.94 -15.97
CA GLY A 264 -25.38 17.21 -17.26
C GLY A 264 -26.08 15.99 -17.86
N THR A 265 -27.11 16.26 -18.63
CA THR A 265 -27.84 15.25 -19.39
C THR A 265 -27.14 14.89 -20.70
N SER A 266 -26.27 15.78 -21.20
CA SER A 266 -25.50 15.55 -22.44
C SER A 266 -24.32 14.57 -22.27
N GLY A 267 -24.08 14.10 -21.04
CA GLY A 267 -22.99 13.20 -20.68
C GLY A 267 -21.87 13.90 -19.89
N PRO A 268 -20.78 13.18 -19.56
CA PRO A 268 -19.70 13.69 -18.68
C PRO A 268 -18.93 14.87 -19.28
N TRP A 269 -19.00 15.01 -20.61
CA TRP A 269 -18.47 16.15 -21.36
C TRP A 269 -19.61 16.83 -22.11
N PHE A 270 -19.53 18.15 -22.23
CA PHE A 270 -20.44 18.93 -23.04
C PHE A 270 -20.40 18.51 -24.52
N SER A 271 -21.32 19.06 -25.33
CA SER A 271 -21.35 18.83 -26.77
C SER A 271 -19.98 19.06 -27.45
N ASN A 272 -19.71 18.35 -28.55
CA ASN A 272 -18.41 18.34 -29.24
C ASN A 272 -17.84 19.73 -29.56
N THR A 273 -18.68 20.75 -29.71
CA THR A 273 -18.25 22.13 -30.04
C THR A 273 -17.54 22.85 -28.90
N SER A 274 -17.82 22.50 -27.63
CA SER A 274 -17.21 23.14 -26.46
C SER A 274 -16.09 22.31 -25.82
N VAL A 275 -15.89 21.07 -26.25
CA VAL A 275 -14.86 20.18 -25.68
C VAL A 275 -13.47 20.81 -25.74
N THR A 276 -13.09 21.44 -26.85
CA THR A 276 -11.77 22.06 -27.01
C THR A 276 -11.56 23.26 -26.07
N SER A 277 -12.56 24.13 -25.92
CA SER A 277 -12.44 25.30 -25.02
C SER A 277 -12.49 24.92 -23.54
N VAL A 278 -13.20 23.84 -23.21
CA VAL A 278 -13.22 23.25 -21.87
C VAL A 278 -11.89 22.57 -21.57
N ALA A 279 -11.32 21.86 -22.54
CA ALA A 279 -10.03 21.20 -22.42
C ALA A 279 -8.88 22.18 -22.11
N GLU A 280 -8.84 23.33 -22.78
CA GLU A 280 -7.82 24.35 -22.48
C GLU A 280 -7.99 24.94 -21.07
N ARG A 281 -9.24 25.19 -20.63
CA ARG A 281 -9.51 25.64 -19.25
C ARG A 281 -9.16 24.58 -18.21
N LEU A 282 -9.35 23.30 -18.54
CA LEU A 282 -8.96 22.18 -17.69
C LEU A 282 -7.44 22.14 -17.50
N LYS A 283 -6.63 22.38 -18.56
CA LYS A 283 -5.16 22.43 -18.43
C LYS A 283 -4.71 23.46 -17.40
N SER A 284 -5.27 24.68 -17.42
CA SER A 284 -4.98 25.71 -16.43
C SER A 284 -5.36 25.26 -15.01
N ALA A 285 -6.54 24.66 -14.88
CA ALA A 285 -7.02 24.16 -13.60
C ALA A 285 -6.17 23.02 -13.04
N LEU A 286 -5.65 22.12 -13.89
CA LEU A 286 -4.73 21.06 -13.46
C LEU A 286 -3.51 21.67 -12.77
N VAL A 287 -2.87 22.67 -13.38
CA VAL A 287 -1.71 23.35 -12.78
C VAL A 287 -2.07 23.98 -11.43
N PHE A 288 -3.26 24.58 -11.32
CA PHE A 288 -3.77 25.14 -10.07
C PHE A 288 -3.92 24.06 -8.98
N TRP A 289 -4.65 22.99 -9.24
CA TRP A 289 -4.91 21.93 -8.25
C TRP A 289 -3.64 21.17 -7.85
N MET A 290 -2.71 20.98 -8.79
CA MET A 290 -1.40 20.39 -8.49
C MET A 290 -0.57 21.25 -7.54
N LYS A 291 -0.69 22.58 -7.63
CA LYS A 291 -0.04 23.51 -6.69
C LYS A 291 -0.69 23.47 -5.30
N GLU A 292 -1.98 23.14 -5.23
CA GLU A 292 -2.74 23.01 -3.99
C GLU A 292 -2.52 21.66 -3.26
N GLY A 293 -1.66 20.80 -3.80
CA GLY A 293 -1.24 19.55 -3.15
C GLY A 293 -2.14 18.35 -3.45
N VAL A 294 -2.88 18.39 -4.56
CA VAL A 294 -3.65 17.23 -5.04
C VAL A 294 -2.70 16.19 -5.65
N ASP A 295 -2.88 14.91 -5.28
CA ASP A 295 -2.02 13.80 -5.68
C ASP A 295 -2.51 13.09 -6.95
N GLY A 296 -3.66 13.49 -7.48
CA GLY A 296 -4.15 12.93 -8.73
C GLY A 296 -5.45 13.54 -9.22
N VAL A 297 -5.80 13.23 -10.45
CA VAL A 297 -7.01 13.73 -11.08
C VAL A 297 -7.80 12.58 -11.68
N GLN A 298 -9.11 12.62 -11.48
CA GLN A 298 -10.06 11.73 -12.12
C GLN A 298 -10.86 12.46 -13.18
N LEU A 299 -11.03 11.82 -14.34
CA LEU A 299 -11.83 12.34 -15.46
C LEU A 299 -12.70 11.23 -16.05
N SER A 300 -14.00 11.51 -16.15
CA SER A 300 -14.95 10.59 -16.77
C SER A 300 -15.04 10.77 -18.28
N GLY A 301 -15.44 9.72 -19.02
CA GLY A 301 -15.72 9.81 -20.46
C GLY A 301 -14.48 9.83 -21.34
N VAL A 302 -13.49 9.01 -21.02
CA VAL A 302 -12.19 8.95 -21.73
C VAL A 302 -12.38 8.74 -23.23
N GLU A 303 -13.33 7.88 -23.62
CA GLU A 303 -13.64 7.55 -25.00
C GLU A 303 -14.10 8.76 -25.83
N ARG A 304 -14.89 9.67 -25.24
CA ARG A 304 -15.41 10.84 -25.95
C ARG A 304 -14.30 11.85 -26.22
N VAL A 305 -13.47 12.08 -25.22
CA VAL A 305 -12.34 12.99 -25.32
C VAL A 305 -11.31 12.47 -26.31
N ALA A 306 -10.97 11.18 -26.22
CA ALA A 306 -10.02 10.55 -27.12
C ALA A 306 -10.48 10.61 -28.59
N ALA A 307 -11.79 10.54 -28.84
CA ALA A 307 -12.34 10.66 -30.19
C ALA A 307 -12.27 12.08 -30.77
N VAL A 308 -12.43 13.12 -29.93
CA VAL A 308 -12.48 14.52 -30.40
C VAL A 308 -11.10 15.19 -30.36
N VAL A 309 -10.34 14.99 -29.28
CA VAL A 309 -9.00 15.58 -29.09
C VAL A 309 -8.03 14.50 -28.58
N PRO A 310 -7.44 13.69 -29.47
CA PRO A 310 -6.51 12.61 -29.08
C PRO A 310 -5.28 13.11 -28.30
N THR A 311 -4.79 14.31 -28.61
CA THR A 311 -3.59 14.89 -27.98
C THR A 311 -3.84 15.39 -26.56
N LEU A 312 -5.10 15.62 -26.17
CA LEU A 312 -5.42 16.20 -24.87
C LEU A 312 -4.92 15.33 -23.72
N TRP A 313 -5.04 14.00 -23.84
CA TRP A 313 -4.60 13.09 -22.79
C TRP A 313 -3.09 13.11 -22.59
N ALA A 314 -2.32 13.25 -23.68
CA ALA A 314 -0.88 13.41 -23.59
C ALA A 314 -0.50 14.72 -22.90
N ASP A 315 -1.21 15.82 -23.21
CA ASP A 315 -1.00 17.12 -22.57
C ASP A 315 -1.35 17.06 -21.07
N ILE A 316 -2.50 16.48 -20.72
CA ILE A 316 -2.95 16.29 -19.33
C ILE A 316 -1.91 15.47 -18.57
N ARG A 317 -1.48 14.34 -19.14
CA ARG A 317 -0.47 13.47 -18.54
C ARG A 317 0.83 14.22 -18.29
N ALA A 318 1.31 14.99 -19.27
CA ALA A 318 2.51 15.80 -19.13
C ALA A 318 2.39 16.82 -17.99
N ILE A 319 1.21 17.45 -17.82
CA ILE A 319 0.97 18.40 -16.71
C ILE A 319 0.91 17.68 -15.37
N VAL A 320 0.19 16.57 -15.28
CA VAL A 320 -0.01 15.79 -14.04
C VAL A 320 1.31 15.23 -13.54
N GLN A 321 2.11 14.64 -14.45
CA GLN A 321 3.36 13.96 -14.12
C GLN A 321 4.57 14.90 -14.01
N ASN A 322 4.43 16.18 -14.41
CA ASN A 322 5.52 17.15 -14.45
C ASN A 322 6.33 17.19 -13.14
N GLY A 323 7.57 16.71 -13.18
CA GLY A 323 8.50 16.71 -12.04
C GLY A 323 8.28 15.61 -10.99
N THR A 324 7.49 14.58 -11.30
CA THR A 324 7.11 13.52 -10.32
C THR A 324 7.50 12.10 -10.73
N ASP A 325 8.31 11.93 -11.77
CA ASP A 325 8.58 10.62 -12.40
C ASP A 325 9.34 9.62 -11.50
N GLU A 326 10.09 10.09 -10.49
CA GLU A 326 10.97 9.24 -9.67
C GLU A 326 10.80 9.39 -8.15
N GLY A 327 9.80 10.15 -7.69
CA GLY A 327 9.57 10.43 -6.26
C GLY A 327 8.43 9.62 -5.61
N PRO A 328 8.30 9.65 -4.26
CA PRO A 328 7.12 9.15 -3.56
C PRO A 328 5.85 9.98 -3.86
N ASP A 329 6.03 11.21 -4.37
CA ASP A 329 4.97 12.17 -4.71
C ASP A 329 4.44 11.99 -6.14
N LYS A 330 4.43 10.75 -6.65
CA LYS A 330 3.88 10.44 -7.98
C LYS A 330 2.42 10.83 -8.04
N ARG A 331 2.02 11.49 -9.12
CA ARG A 331 0.61 11.85 -9.34
C ARG A 331 -0.09 10.85 -10.24
N VAL A 332 -1.35 10.57 -9.93
CA VAL A 332 -2.16 9.61 -10.68
C VAL A 332 -3.16 10.30 -11.60
N LEU A 333 -3.27 9.83 -12.83
CA LEU A 333 -4.37 10.15 -13.73
C LEU A 333 -5.33 8.96 -13.85
N ILE A 334 -6.56 9.13 -13.35
CA ILE A 334 -7.61 8.12 -13.36
C ILE A 334 -8.63 8.47 -14.44
N GLY A 335 -8.78 7.59 -15.44
CA GLY A 335 -9.85 7.65 -16.42
C GLY A 335 -11.05 6.82 -15.99
N ILE A 336 -12.27 7.28 -16.26
CA ILE A 336 -13.49 6.45 -16.17
C ILE A 336 -14.06 6.24 -17.57
N THR A 337 -14.39 5.00 -17.89
CA THR A 337 -15.12 4.65 -19.11
C THR A 337 -16.42 3.91 -18.79
N GLU A 338 -17.43 4.13 -19.61
CA GLU A 338 -18.69 3.38 -19.54
C GLU A 338 -18.60 2.01 -20.24
N GLN A 339 -17.50 1.74 -20.94
CA GLN A 339 -17.30 0.49 -21.67
C GLN A 339 -17.15 -0.70 -20.72
N SER A 340 -17.77 -1.82 -21.13
CA SER A 340 -17.77 -3.09 -20.39
C SER A 340 -17.01 -4.20 -21.12
N SER A 341 -16.58 -3.99 -22.38
CA SER A 341 -15.82 -4.97 -23.14
C SER A 341 -14.33 -4.92 -22.77
N ALA A 342 -13.74 -6.09 -22.47
CA ALA A 342 -12.31 -6.18 -22.14
C ALA A 342 -11.40 -5.74 -23.30
N GLU A 343 -11.81 -5.99 -24.56
CA GLU A 343 -11.04 -5.60 -25.75
C GLU A 343 -11.01 -4.07 -25.93
N GLU A 344 -12.17 -3.42 -25.76
CA GLU A 344 -12.27 -1.96 -25.88
C GLU A 344 -11.49 -1.27 -24.76
N VAL A 345 -11.59 -1.79 -23.53
CA VAL A 345 -10.83 -1.29 -22.37
C VAL A 345 -9.32 -1.43 -22.59
N SER A 346 -8.87 -2.56 -23.14
CA SER A 346 -7.48 -2.77 -23.53
C SER A 346 -7.02 -1.77 -24.61
N SER A 347 -7.87 -1.48 -25.60
CA SER A 347 -7.58 -0.48 -26.63
C SER A 347 -7.54 0.96 -26.07
N LEU A 348 -8.37 1.29 -25.09
CA LEU A 348 -8.40 2.59 -24.44
C LEU A 348 -7.20 2.80 -23.52
N LEU A 349 -6.78 1.77 -22.77
CA LEU A 349 -5.57 1.84 -21.94
C LEU A 349 -4.33 2.13 -22.78
N SER A 350 -4.18 1.45 -23.91
CA SER A 350 -3.04 1.65 -24.82
C SER A 350 -3.03 2.99 -25.54
N SER A 351 -4.20 3.59 -25.80
CA SER A 351 -4.32 4.86 -26.55
C SER A 351 -4.41 6.12 -25.68
N SER A 352 -5.01 6.03 -24.49
CA SER A 352 -5.26 7.20 -23.63
C SER A 352 -4.07 7.59 -22.76
N GLY A 353 -3.17 6.65 -22.43
CA GLY A 353 -2.01 6.94 -21.57
C GLY A 353 -2.37 7.29 -20.12
N VAL A 354 -3.61 7.00 -19.67
CA VAL A 354 -3.99 7.12 -18.26
C VAL A 354 -3.23 6.11 -17.40
N ASP A 355 -2.97 6.44 -16.15
CA ASP A 355 -2.25 5.55 -15.24
C ASP A 355 -3.18 4.47 -14.66
N LEU A 356 -4.46 4.79 -14.47
CA LEU A 356 -5.52 3.86 -14.09
C LEU A 356 -6.77 4.10 -14.95
N LEU A 357 -7.43 3.02 -15.39
CA LEU A 357 -8.72 3.08 -16.08
C LEU A 357 -9.78 2.30 -15.31
N LEU A 358 -10.79 3.00 -14.80
CA LEU A 358 -11.98 2.41 -14.21
C LEU A 358 -12.96 2.05 -15.32
N SER A 359 -13.34 0.77 -15.37
CA SER A 359 -14.21 0.21 -16.41
C SER A 359 -15.30 -0.67 -15.83
N GLY A 360 -16.33 -0.93 -16.63
CA GLY A 360 -17.45 -1.80 -16.27
C GLY A 360 -17.20 -3.30 -16.51
N VAL A 361 -15.97 -3.74 -16.76
CA VAL A 361 -15.66 -5.11 -17.24
C VAL A 361 -16.15 -6.20 -16.28
N LEU A 362 -16.12 -5.94 -14.97
CA LEU A 362 -16.58 -6.89 -13.96
C LEU A 362 -18.06 -6.70 -13.59
N ARG A 363 -18.77 -5.76 -14.22
CA ARG A 363 -20.17 -5.44 -13.88
C ARG A 363 -21.13 -6.47 -14.47
N PRO A 364 -22.04 -7.08 -13.69
CA PRO A 364 -23.08 -7.96 -14.23
C PRO A 364 -23.96 -7.23 -15.27
N PRO A 365 -24.37 -7.86 -16.39
CA PRO A 365 -24.08 -9.23 -16.82
C PRO A 365 -22.78 -9.30 -17.65
N ALA A 366 -21.62 -9.17 -17.00
CA ALA A 366 -20.34 -9.37 -17.65
C ALA A 366 -20.25 -10.78 -18.26
N ALA A 367 -19.66 -10.86 -19.46
CA ALA A 367 -19.17 -12.13 -19.99
C ALA A 367 -18.18 -12.76 -19.00
N ASP A 368 -18.07 -14.09 -19.04
CA ASP A 368 -17.21 -14.92 -18.19
C ASP A 368 -16.00 -14.15 -17.62
N PRO A 369 -16.02 -13.75 -16.32
CA PRO A 369 -15.01 -12.88 -15.74
C PRO A 369 -13.59 -13.43 -15.90
N SER A 370 -13.44 -14.76 -15.97
CA SER A 370 -12.14 -15.41 -16.13
C SER A 370 -11.45 -15.02 -17.46
N GLN A 371 -12.20 -15.00 -18.56
CA GLN A 371 -11.69 -14.68 -19.89
C GLN A 371 -11.32 -13.20 -19.99
N SER A 372 -12.19 -12.33 -19.47
CA SER A 372 -11.96 -10.87 -19.44
C SER A 372 -10.71 -10.52 -18.63
N LEU A 373 -10.53 -11.13 -17.46
CA LEU A 373 -9.34 -10.95 -16.63
C LEU A 373 -8.08 -11.46 -17.33
N GLN A 374 -8.14 -12.65 -17.96
CA GLN A 374 -6.99 -13.22 -18.66
C GLN A 374 -6.54 -12.34 -19.83
N LEU A 375 -7.47 -11.76 -20.58
CA LEU A 375 -7.17 -10.82 -21.67
C LEU A 375 -6.48 -9.55 -21.16
N LEU A 376 -7.01 -8.95 -20.08
CA LEU A 376 -6.44 -7.72 -19.53
C LEU A 376 -5.05 -7.95 -18.92
N TYR A 377 -4.85 -9.02 -18.15
CA TYR A 377 -3.55 -9.34 -17.55
C TYR A 377 -2.49 -9.80 -18.55
N SER A 378 -2.89 -10.34 -19.71
CA SER A 378 -1.94 -10.71 -20.78
C SER A 378 -1.53 -9.51 -21.65
N SER A 379 -2.37 -8.48 -21.73
CA SER A 379 -2.11 -7.29 -22.56
C SER A 379 -1.48 -6.13 -21.78
N HIS A 380 -1.76 -6.00 -20.49
CA HIS A 380 -1.37 -4.83 -19.69
C HIS A 380 -0.72 -5.21 -18.36
N SER A 381 0.05 -4.26 -17.81
CA SER A 381 0.66 -4.43 -16.48
C SER A 381 -0.40 -4.36 -15.38
N GLN A 382 -0.25 -5.20 -14.35
CA GLN A 382 -1.19 -5.25 -13.22
C GLN A 382 -1.31 -3.90 -12.49
N SER A 383 -0.23 -3.12 -12.44
CA SER A 383 -0.16 -1.81 -11.77
C SER A 383 -0.95 -0.68 -12.45
N GLN A 384 -1.41 -0.90 -13.68
CA GLN A 384 -2.22 0.05 -14.46
C GLN A 384 -3.72 -0.29 -14.45
N LEU A 385 -4.07 -1.47 -13.93
CA LEU A 385 -5.45 -1.93 -13.90
C LEU A 385 -6.11 -1.47 -12.61
N ALA A 386 -7.30 -0.87 -12.74
CA ALA A 386 -8.15 -0.53 -11.62
C ALA A 386 -9.47 -1.32 -11.71
N TRP A 387 -9.94 -1.80 -10.57
CA TRP A 387 -11.13 -2.64 -10.50
C TRP A 387 -12.22 -1.95 -9.70
N SER A 388 -13.37 -1.76 -10.34
CA SER A 388 -14.60 -1.25 -9.74
C SER A 388 -15.79 -1.99 -10.34
N LEU A 389 -16.75 -2.38 -9.51
CA LEU A 389 -18.06 -2.86 -9.99
C LEU A 389 -19.11 -1.74 -9.98
N GLY A 390 -19.02 -0.87 -8.98
CA GLY A 390 -19.81 0.35 -8.87
C GLY A 390 -19.24 1.50 -9.70
N GLY A 391 -19.29 2.70 -9.12
CA GLY A 391 -18.77 3.95 -9.67
C GLY A 391 -19.89 4.99 -9.91
N PRO A 392 -19.54 6.24 -10.28
CA PRO A 392 -20.51 7.33 -10.41
C PRO A 392 -21.66 7.04 -11.39
N ALA A 393 -21.36 6.31 -12.48
CA ALA A 393 -22.37 5.90 -13.46
C ALA A 393 -23.12 4.63 -13.04
N GLY A 394 -22.44 3.70 -12.35
CA GLY A 394 -22.94 2.36 -12.01
C GLY A 394 -23.74 2.27 -10.71
N GLY A 395 -23.52 3.18 -9.75
CA GLY A 395 -24.12 3.12 -8.41
C GLY A 395 -23.28 2.33 -7.41
N HIS A 396 -23.87 2.02 -6.26
CA HIS A 396 -23.22 1.28 -5.16
C HIS A 396 -23.15 -0.22 -5.43
N LEU A 397 -22.17 -0.89 -4.84
CA LEU A 397 -21.88 -2.30 -5.05
C LEU A 397 -23.05 -3.21 -4.68
N ALA A 398 -23.78 -2.87 -3.61
CA ALA A 398 -24.94 -3.63 -3.15
C ALA A 398 -26.13 -3.55 -4.12
N SER A 399 -26.28 -2.42 -4.82
CA SER A 399 -27.33 -2.25 -5.85
C SER A 399 -26.98 -2.96 -7.15
N VAL A 400 -25.72 -2.89 -7.58
CA VAL A 400 -25.25 -3.49 -8.83
C VAL A 400 -25.11 -5.01 -8.73
N GLY A 401 -24.45 -5.48 -7.68
CA GLY A 401 -24.14 -6.89 -7.47
C GLY A 401 -25.19 -7.65 -6.66
N GLY A 402 -26.12 -6.97 -6.01
CA GLY A 402 -27.06 -7.53 -5.05
C GLY A 402 -26.45 -7.67 -3.64
N ALA A 403 -27.26 -7.41 -2.61
CA ALA A 403 -26.81 -7.39 -1.21
C ALA A 403 -26.18 -8.72 -0.76
N ALA A 404 -26.70 -9.87 -1.22
CA ALA A 404 -26.17 -11.19 -0.86
C ALA A 404 -24.74 -11.43 -1.36
N LEU A 405 -24.36 -10.81 -2.49
CA LEU A 405 -23.06 -10.98 -3.12
C LEU A 405 -22.04 -9.92 -2.67
N LEU A 406 -22.41 -9.00 -1.79
CA LEU A 406 -21.54 -7.89 -1.40
C LEU A 406 -20.18 -8.36 -0.84
N ARG A 407 -20.19 -9.29 0.11
CA ARG A 407 -18.94 -9.87 0.68
C ARG A 407 -18.11 -10.58 -0.39
N LEU A 408 -18.77 -11.24 -1.33
CA LEU A 408 -18.12 -11.94 -2.43
C LEU A 408 -17.38 -10.93 -3.32
N HIS A 409 -18.04 -9.83 -3.71
CA HIS A 409 -17.43 -8.80 -4.55
C HIS A 409 -16.34 -8.00 -3.82
N GLN A 410 -16.51 -7.71 -2.53
CA GLN A 410 -15.45 -7.09 -1.71
C GLN A 410 -14.20 -7.98 -1.67
N LEU A 411 -14.37 -9.30 -1.48
CA LEU A 411 -13.27 -10.26 -1.50
C LEU A 411 -12.63 -10.34 -2.88
N LEU A 412 -13.43 -10.36 -3.96
CA LEU A 412 -12.93 -10.37 -5.34
C LEU A 412 -12.04 -9.15 -5.62
N LEU A 413 -12.57 -7.94 -5.42
CA LEU A 413 -11.86 -6.70 -5.71
C LEU A 413 -10.56 -6.58 -4.89
N LEU A 414 -10.59 -6.89 -3.59
CA LEU A 414 -9.41 -6.80 -2.73
C LEU A 414 -8.36 -7.90 -2.96
N THR A 415 -8.72 -9.00 -3.65
CA THR A 415 -7.77 -10.09 -3.96
C THR A 415 -7.26 -10.08 -5.39
N LEU A 416 -7.87 -9.32 -6.30
CA LEU A 416 -7.37 -9.12 -7.65
C LEU A 416 -6.09 -8.23 -7.66
N PRO A 417 -5.10 -8.53 -8.52
CA PRO A 417 -3.98 -7.64 -8.78
C PRO A 417 -4.40 -6.34 -9.45
N GLY A 418 -3.80 -5.22 -9.06
CA GLY A 418 -4.22 -3.87 -9.50
C GLY A 418 -4.99 -3.14 -8.42
N THR A 419 -5.43 -1.91 -8.69
CA THR A 419 -6.00 -1.01 -7.67
C THR A 419 -7.50 -1.23 -7.49
N PRO A 420 -7.98 -1.72 -6.33
CA PRO A 420 -9.40 -1.81 -6.07
C PRO A 420 -9.97 -0.45 -5.70
N VAL A 421 -11.10 -0.10 -6.30
CA VAL A 421 -11.78 1.18 -6.10
C VAL A 421 -13.21 0.91 -5.63
N PHE A 422 -13.57 1.50 -4.49
CA PHE A 422 -14.86 1.35 -3.85
C PHE A 422 -15.56 2.69 -3.72
N ASN A 423 -16.88 2.70 -3.87
CA ASN A 423 -17.70 3.86 -3.52
C ASN A 423 -17.87 3.95 -2.01
N TYR A 424 -18.13 5.15 -1.52
CA TYR A 424 -18.49 5.33 -0.13
C TYR A 424 -19.74 4.51 0.22
N GLY A 425 -19.74 3.81 1.35
CA GLY A 425 -20.86 2.98 1.76
C GLY A 425 -20.83 1.56 1.20
N ASP A 426 -19.97 1.22 0.24
CA ASP A 426 -19.78 -0.17 -0.22
C ASP A 426 -19.29 -1.08 0.91
N GLU A 427 -18.58 -0.54 1.90
CA GLU A 427 -18.10 -1.29 3.07
C GLU A 427 -19.21 -1.65 4.06
N ILE A 428 -20.32 -0.90 4.07
CA ILE A 428 -21.50 -1.16 4.92
C ILE A 428 -22.66 -1.78 4.14
N GLY A 429 -22.55 -1.91 2.82
CA GLY A 429 -23.63 -2.40 1.95
C GLY A 429 -24.73 -1.38 1.71
N LEU A 430 -24.36 -0.10 1.60
CA LEU A 430 -25.29 0.96 1.25
C LEU A 430 -25.90 0.68 -0.14
N MET A 431 -27.22 0.81 -0.22
CA MET A 431 -27.97 0.62 -1.47
C MET A 431 -28.41 1.97 -2.01
N ASP A 432 -28.38 2.08 -3.33
CA ASP A 432 -29.03 3.16 -4.06
C ASP A 432 -30.55 3.08 -3.87
N GLU A 433 -31.16 4.20 -3.52
CA GLU A 433 -32.61 4.35 -3.42
C GLU A 433 -33.11 5.14 -4.64
N ASP A 434 -33.67 6.34 -4.42
CA ASP A 434 -34.14 7.24 -5.48
C ASP A 434 -32.98 7.95 -6.21
N THR A 435 -31.79 7.98 -5.58
CA THR A 435 -30.59 8.62 -6.12
C THR A 435 -29.40 7.68 -6.08
N LYS A 436 -28.43 7.90 -6.97
CA LYS A 436 -27.13 7.21 -6.96
C LYS A 436 -26.17 7.71 -5.87
N PHE A 437 -26.60 8.70 -5.09
CA PHE A 437 -25.85 9.29 -3.99
C PHE A 437 -26.66 9.18 -2.68
N PRO A 438 -26.96 7.96 -2.21
CA PRO A 438 -27.61 7.75 -0.91
C PRO A 438 -26.77 8.37 0.22
N ARG A 439 -27.46 8.80 1.28
CA ARG A 439 -26.79 9.39 2.45
C ARG A 439 -25.99 8.33 3.19
N MET A 440 -24.74 8.64 3.50
CA MET A 440 -23.86 7.76 4.27
C MET A 440 -24.37 7.60 5.71
N LEU A 441 -24.53 6.35 6.14
CA LEU A 441 -25.05 6.01 7.45
C LEU A 441 -23.91 5.87 8.47
N TRP A 442 -23.50 6.97 9.07
CA TRP A 442 -22.54 6.97 10.18
C TRP A 442 -23.18 6.46 11.47
N ASP A 443 -22.40 5.77 12.29
CA ASP A 443 -22.84 5.34 13.62
C ASP A 443 -23.05 6.56 14.52
N SER A 444 -24.31 6.88 14.85
CA SER A 444 -24.67 7.71 15.99
C SER A 444 -24.79 6.85 17.26
N GLU A 445 -24.64 7.46 18.42
CA GLU A 445 -24.79 6.79 19.72
C GLU A 445 -26.26 6.66 20.18
N GLU A 446 -27.21 6.96 19.30
CA GLU A 446 -28.63 6.91 19.65
C GLU A 446 -29.11 5.46 19.81
N GLU A 447 -29.95 5.23 20.83
CA GLU A 447 -30.60 3.94 21.06
C GLU A 447 -31.60 3.67 19.93
N LEU A 448 -31.31 2.65 19.12
CA LEU A 448 -32.13 2.26 17.98
C LEU A 448 -33.18 1.22 18.39
N ASN A 449 -34.33 1.22 17.71
CA ASN A 449 -35.34 0.18 17.84
C ASN A 449 -34.75 -1.20 17.47
N GLY A 450 -35.38 -2.30 17.93
CA GLY A 450 -34.85 -3.65 17.75
C GLY A 450 -34.50 -4.07 16.31
N THR A 451 -35.31 -3.71 15.31
CA THR A 451 -35.02 -4.02 13.90
C THR A 451 -33.84 -3.23 13.35
N LEU A 452 -33.75 -1.94 13.71
CA LEU A 452 -32.62 -1.06 13.33
C LEU A 452 -31.31 -1.50 14.02
N GLN A 453 -31.42 -2.16 15.19
CA GLN A 453 -30.29 -2.76 15.88
C GLN A 453 -29.73 -3.96 15.08
N GLU A 454 -30.60 -4.83 14.54
CA GLU A 454 -30.17 -5.98 13.72
C GLU A 454 -29.49 -5.53 12.43
N GLU A 455 -30.09 -4.56 11.72
CA GLU A 455 -29.48 -3.95 10.53
C GLU A 455 -28.13 -3.29 10.85
N ARG A 456 -28.02 -2.61 11.99
CA ARG A 456 -26.74 -2.05 12.45
C ARG A 456 -25.69 -3.13 12.68
N VAL A 457 -26.05 -4.24 13.32
CA VAL A 457 -25.12 -5.36 13.56
C VAL A 457 -24.63 -5.95 12.24
N GLU A 458 -25.51 -6.10 11.26
CA GLU A 458 -25.15 -6.58 9.92
C GLU A 458 -24.20 -5.60 9.20
N ARG A 459 -24.51 -4.30 9.18
CA ARG A 459 -23.64 -3.26 8.60
C ARG A 459 -22.25 -3.23 9.25
N LEU A 460 -22.19 -3.32 10.58
CA LEU A 460 -20.92 -3.39 11.30
C LEU A 460 -20.16 -4.69 11.02
N SER A 461 -20.86 -5.79 10.76
CA SER A 461 -20.25 -7.06 10.34
C SER A 461 -19.62 -6.94 8.95
N LEU A 462 -20.32 -6.32 8.00
CA LEU A 462 -19.79 -6.01 6.66
C LEU A 462 -18.57 -5.11 6.73
N ARG A 463 -18.64 -4.04 7.52
CA ARG A 463 -17.53 -3.11 7.71
C ARG A 463 -16.29 -3.79 8.29
N ARG A 464 -16.46 -4.65 9.30
CA ARG A 464 -15.35 -5.43 9.88
C ARG A 464 -14.75 -6.41 8.88
N PHE A 465 -15.59 -7.05 8.06
CA PHE A 465 -15.13 -7.93 7.00
C PHE A 465 -14.27 -7.18 5.97
N PHE A 466 -14.73 -6.01 5.51
CA PHE A 466 -13.98 -5.13 4.62
C PHE A 466 -12.67 -4.64 5.25
N GLN A 467 -12.70 -4.22 6.52
CA GLN A 467 -11.52 -3.78 7.26
C GLN A 467 -10.47 -4.90 7.37
N THR A 468 -10.91 -6.13 7.67
CA THR A 468 -10.00 -7.27 7.78
C THR A 468 -9.35 -7.60 6.43
N LEU A 469 -10.12 -7.58 5.34
CA LEU A 469 -9.58 -7.82 3.99
C LEU A 469 -8.60 -6.73 3.53
N SER A 470 -8.92 -5.46 3.78
CA SER A 470 -8.05 -4.33 3.43
C SER A 470 -6.75 -4.37 4.23
N GLU A 471 -6.81 -4.68 5.54
CA GLU A 471 -5.63 -4.90 6.37
C GLU A 471 -4.76 -6.05 5.85
N LEU A 472 -5.37 -7.18 5.47
CA LEU A 472 -4.65 -8.32 4.87
C LEU A 472 -3.95 -7.93 3.57
N ARG A 473 -4.65 -7.21 2.68
CA ARG A 473 -4.06 -6.78 1.40
C ARG A 473 -2.85 -5.87 1.60
N VAL A 474 -2.92 -4.93 2.53
CA VAL A 474 -1.83 -3.97 2.80
C VAL A 474 -0.65 -4.64 3.52
N LYS A 475 -0.89 -5.71 4.28
CA LYS A 475 0.16 -6.41 5.03
C LYS A 475 0.87 -7.47 4.19
N GLU A 476 0.14 -8.20 3.35
CA GLU A 476 0.63 -9.39 2.68
C GLU A 476 1.16 -9.08 1.28
N ARG A 477 2.45 -9.35 1.06
CA ARG A 477 3.15 -9.02 -0.21
C ARG A 477 2.55 -9.74 -1.42
N SER A 478 2.11 -10.98 -1.24
CA SER A 478 1.47 -11.78 -2.29
C SER A 478 0.12 -11.22 -2.73
N LEU A 479 -0.65 -10.60 -1.83
CA LEU A 479 -1.90 -9.91 -2.21
C LEU A 479 -1.64 -8.52 -2.80
N MET A 480 -0.60 -7.82 -2.34
CA MET A 480 -0.27 -6.47 -2.80
C MET A 480 0.26 -6.46 -4.24
N PHE A 481 1.32 -7.23 -4.54
CA PHE A 481 1.98 -7.23 -5.86
C PHE A 481 2.39 -8.65 -6.32
N GLY A 482 1.84 -9.70 -5.68
CA GLY A 482 2.08 -11.07 -6.10
C GLY A 482 1.48 -11.38 -7.47
N ASP A 483 2.13 -12.30 -8.16
CA ASP A 483 1.77 -12.81 -9.48
C ASP A 483 0.37 -13.46 -9.43
N PHE A 484 -0.36 -13.38 -10.55
CA PHE A 484 -1.71 -13.91 -10.69
C PHE A 484 -1.71 -15.13 -11.60
N LEU A 485 -2.19 -16.25 -11.08
CA LEU A 485 -2.29 -17.51 -11.81
C LEU A 485 -3.74 -18.00 -11.75
N LEU A 486 -4.39 -18.03 -12.91
CA LEU A 486 -5.74 -18.55 -13.03
C LEU A 486 -5.73 -20.08 -12.90
N LEU A 487 -6.54 -20.63 -12.01
CA LEU A 487 -6.64 -22.07 -11.80
C LEU A 487 -7.75 -22.64 -12.68
N SER A 488 -7.39 -23.61 -13.53
CA SER A 488 -8.34 -24.29 -14.41
C SER A 488 -9.14 -25.34 -13.65
N ASN A 489 -10.46 -25.41 -13.86
CA ASN A 489 -11.31 -26.47 -13.32
C ASN A 489 -11.40 -27.63 -14.33
N SER A 490 -10.98 -28.83 -13.93
CA SER A 490 -10.92 -30.03 -14.78
C SER A 490 -12.28 -30.65 -15.13
N SER A 491 -13.41 -30.15 -14.60
CA SER A 491 -14.75 -30.70 -14.89
C SER A 491 -15.42 -30.18 -16.17
N SER A 492 -14.69 -29.46 -17.04
CA SER A 492 -15.23 -28.89 -18.28
C SER A 492 -15.50 -29.95 -19.37
N SER A 493 -16.65 -30.61 -19.27
CA SER A 493 -17.33 -31.22 -20.43
C SER A 493 -18.82 -30.84 -20.55
N SER A 494 -19.31 -29.91 -19.73
CA SER A 494 -20.64 -29.33 -19.91
C SER A 494 -20.63 -27.83 -19.66
N SER A 495 -21.47 -27.13 -20.42
CA SER A 495 -21.67 -25.69 -20.58
C SER A 495 -22.06 -24.87 -19.33
N SER A 496 -21.70 -25.33 -18.12
CA SER A 496 -22.01 -24.70 -16.83
C SER A 496 -20.77 -24.09 -16.13
N SER A 497 -19.65 -23.98 -16.83
CA SER A 497 -18.33 -23.58 -16.31
C SER A 497 -18.14 -22.07 -16.08
N SER A 498 -19.11 -21.23 -16.46
CA SER A 498 -18.98 -19.76 -16.44
C SER A 498 -19.27 -19.11 -15.06
N SER A 499 -19.65 -19.90 -14.07
CA SER A 499 -20.16 -19.39 -12.78
C SER A 499 -19.16 -19.53 -11.63
N SER A 500 -17.94 -20.00 -11.87
CA SER A 500 -16.93 -20.14 -10.82
C SER A 500 -15.58 -19.63 -11.27
N LEU A 501 -14.85 -18.99 -10.34
CA LEU A 501 -13.53 -18.43 -10.58
C LEU A 501 -12.61 -18.87 -9.46
N ALA A 502 -11.42 -19.33 -9.79
CA ALA A 502 -10.38 -19.59 -8.80
C ALA A 502 -9.03 -19.13 -9.33
N PHE A 503 -8.26 -18.47 -8.48
CA PHE A 503 -6.92 -18.02 -8.83
C PHE A 503 -6.00 -18.04 -7.62
N LEU A 504 -4.71 -18.12 -7.92
CA LEU A 504 -3.61 -18.17 -6.96
C LEU A 504 -2.82 -16.85 -7.03
N ARG A 505 -2.50 -16.29 -5.86
CA ARG A 505 -1.60 -15.15 -5.66
C ARG A 505 -0.30 -15.64 -5.03
N VAL A 506 0.82 -15.45 -5.73
CA VAL A 506 2.15 -15.93 -5.32
C VAL A 506 3.14 -14.79 -5.30
N TRP A 507 3.96 -14.73 -4.25
CA TRP A 507 5.14 -13.86 -4.24
C TRP A 507 6.32 -14.52 -3.53
N ASP A 508 7.38 -14.82 -4.28
CA ASP A 508 8.67 -15.30 -3.78
C ASP A 508 8.51 -16.34 -2.63
N GLN A 509 9.15 -16.10 -1.48
CA GLN A 509 9.07 -16.95 -0.27
C GLN A 509 7.93 -16.56 0.69
N SER A 510 6.98 -15.71 0.28
CA SER A 510 5.87 -15.26 1.13
C SER A 510 4.73 -16.29 1.18
N GLU A 511 3.78 -16.12 2.11
CA GLU A 511 2.55 -16.90 2.13
C GLU A 511 1.79 -16.76 0.81
N ARG A 512 1.23 -17.86 0.33
CA ARG A 512 0.48 -17.94 -0.93
C ARG A 512 -1.01 -17.96 -0.63
N TYR A 513 -1.81 -17.32 -1.48
CA TYR A 513 -3.25 -17.22 -1.28
C TYR A 513 -4.02 -17.77 -2.47
N VAL A 514 -5.03 -18.58 -2.21
CA VAL A 514 -6.01 -19.04 -3.21
C VAL A 514 -7.33 -18.35 -2.92
N ALA A 515 -7.83 -17.61 -3.90
CA ALA A 515 -9.15 -17.03 -3.86
C ALA A 515 -10.08 -17.85 -4.76
N ALA A 516 -11.18 -18.34 -4.19
CA ALA A 516 -12.14 -19.19 -4.88
C ALA A 516 -13.55 -18.63 -4.73
N PHE A 517 -14.28 -18.56 -5.85
CA PHE A 517 -15.57 -17.89 -5.97
C PHE A 517 -16.58 -18.79 -6.68
N ASN A 518 -17.79 -18.83 -6.13
CA ASN A 518 -18.97 -19.37 -6.80
C ASN A 518 -20.01 -18.27 -6.97
N PHE A 519 -20.21 -17.80 -8.20
CA PHE A 519 -21.21 -16.80 -8.56
C PHE A 519 -22.60 -17.41 -8.83
N ALA A 520 -22.72 -18.75 -8.88
CA ALA A 520 -24.00 -19.41 -9.12
C ALA A 520 -24.99 -19.13 -7.98
N ALA A 521 -26.24 -18.80 -8.34
CA ALA A 521 -27.28 -18.46 -7.37
C ALA A 521 -27.91 -19.68 -6.68
N ALA A 522 -27.96 -20.83 -7.36
CA ALA A 522 -28.70 -22.01 -6.87
C ALA A 522 -27.84 -23.28 -6.73
N GLU A 523 -26.69 -23.36 -7.41
CA GLU A 523 -25.88 -24.57 -7.48
C GLU A 523 -24.63 -24.43 -6.60
N SER A 524 -24.30 -25.50 -5.87
CA SER A 524 -23.00 -25.61 -5.21
C SER A 524 -21.93 -26.03 -6.21
N ALA A 525 -20.77 -25.39 -6.13
CA ALA A 525 -19.63 -25.70 -6.99
C ALA A 525 -18.62 -26.56 -6.23
N VAL A 526 -18.17 -27.64 -6.88
CA VAL A 526 -16.99 -28.39 -6.44
C VAL A 526 -15.84 -28.00 -7.35
N LEU A 527 -14.85 -27.32 -6.78
CA LEU A 527 -13.67 -26.86 -7.50
C LEU A 527 -12.55 -27.88 -7.32
N GLN A 528 -12.17 -28.53 -8.41
CA GLN A 528 -10.99 -29.39 -8.46
C GLN A 528 -9.83 -28.53 -8.91
N LEU A 529 -9.14 -27.93 -7.94
CA LEU A 529 -8.01 -27.05 -8.21
C LEU A 529 -6.77 -27.90 -8.47
N VAL A 530 -6.32 -27.92 -9.73
CA VAL A 530 -5.14 -28.68 -10.13
C VAL A 530 -4.08 -27.71 -10.63
N ASP A 531 -2.99 -27.60 -9.87
CA ASP A 531 -1.76 -26.90 -10.28
C ASP A 531 -0.57 -27.59 -9.59
N VAL A 532 0.60 -27.55 -10.23
CA VAL A 532 1.86 -28.13 -9.72
C VAL A 532 2.28 -27.47 -8.40
N ALA A 533 1.88 -26.22 -8.19
CA ALA A 533 2.27 -25.42 -7.03
C ALA A 533 1.33 -25.52 -5.81
N LEU A 534 0.23 -26.30 -5.89
CA LEU A 534 -0.78 -26.38 -4.84
C LEU A 534 -0.55 -27.56 -3.88
N PRO A 535 -0.55 -27.32 -2.55
CA PRO A 535 -0.53 -28.40 -1.55
C PRO A 535 -1.89 -29.12 -1.51
N PRO A 536 -1.97 -30.30 -0.87
CA PRO A 536 -3.25 -31.00 -0.69
C PRO A 536 -4.20 -30.25 0.25
N GLN A 537 -3.68 -29.48 1.21
CA GLN A 537 -4.48 -28.77 2.21
C GLN A 537 -4.09 -27.30 2.28
N ALA A 538 -5.08 -26.44 2.52
CA ALA A 538 -4.89 -25.02 2.79
C ALA A 538 -5.78 -24.56 3.95
N VAL A 539 -5.38 -23.47 4.60
CA VAL A 539 -6.07 -22.91 5.76
C VAL A 539 -7.02 -21.80 5.31
N VAL A 540 -8.27 -21.83 5.76
CA VAL A 540 -9.25 -20.77 5.49
C VAL A 540 -8.85 -19.51 6.25
N VAL A 541 -8.61 -18.41 5.55
CA VAL A 541 -8.36 -17.09 6.16
C VAL A 541 -9.67 -16.36 6.36
N LEU A 542 -10.45 -16.24 5.28
CA LEU A 542 -11.74 -15.57 5.26
C LEU A 542 -12.72 -16.33 4.38
N SER A 543 -13.98 -16.31 4.77
CA SER A 543 -15.10 -16.89 4.03
C SER A 543 -16.29 -15.94 4.11
N THR A 544 -17.07 -15.85 3.03
CA THR A 544 -18.32 -15.06 3.05
C THR A 544 -19.36 -15.66 4.00
N ASN A 545 -19.30 -16.98 4.22
CA ASN A 545 -20.10 -17.73 5.17
C ASN A 545 -19.18 -18.43 6.20
N SER A 546 -19.03 -17.79 7.37
CA SER A 546 -18.21 -18.28 8.48
C SER A 546 -18.73 -19.56 9.12
N SER A 547 -20.01 -19.90 8.95
CA SER A 547 -20.60 -21.11 9.51
C SER A 547 -20.26 -22.35 8.68
N ALA A 548 -20.18 -22.22 7.35
CA ALA A 548 -19.84 -23.31 6.45
C ALA A 548 -18.32 -23.54 6.34
N LEU A 549 -17.54 -22.45 6.37
CA LEU A 549 -16.08 -22.47 6.33
C LEU A 549 -15.55 -21.56 7.44
N PRO A 550 -15.33 -22.08 8.66
CA PRO A 550 -14.80 -21.29 9.76
C PRO A 550 -13.35 -20.88 9.50
N GLY A 551 -12.99 -19.70 9.99
CA GLY A 551 -11.60 -19.21 9.93
C GLY A 551 -10.64 -20.19 10.61
N ASP A 552 -9.44 -20.28 10.06
CA ASP A 552 -8.34 -21.16 10.46
C ASP A 552 -8.62 -22.66 10.38
N SER A 553 -9.69 -23.08 9.70
CA SER A 553 -9.92 -24.49 9.38
C SER A 553 -9.08 -24.95 8.18
N SER A 554 -8.60 -26.20 8.21
CA SER A 554 -7.90 -26.83 7.08
C SER A 554 -8.89 -27.47 6.12
N VAL A 555 -8.75 -27.19 4.82
CA VAL A 555 -9.63 -27.68 3.75
C VAL A 555 -8.79 -28.34 2.65
N ASP A 556 -9.31 -29.43 2.09
CA ASP A 556 -8.70 -30.12 0.94
C ASP A 556 -8.96 -29.34 -0.35
N LEU A 557 -7.89 -28.99 -1.08
CA LEU A 557 -7.97 -28.23 -2.32
C LEU A 557 -8.46 -29.06 -3.52
N LYS A 558 -8.37 -30.39 -3.44
CA LYS A 558 -8.84 -31.29 -4.51
C LYS A 558 -10.36 -31.38 -4.58
N GLU A 559 -11.03 -31.19 -3.45
CA GLU A 559 -12.49 -31.26 -3.32
C GLU A 559 -13.05 -30.04 -2.60
N LEU A 560 -12.62 -28.84 -3.00
CA LEU A 560 -13.11 -27.61 -2.39
C LEU A 560 -14.60 -27.40 -2.76
N ARG A 561 -15.48 -27.47 -1.75
CA ARG A 561 -16.93 -27.25 -1.93
C ARG A 561 -17.31 -25.84 -1.53
N LEU A 562 -17.91 -25.10 -2.47
CA LEU A 562 -18.48 -23.79 -2.22
C LEU A 562 -20.00 -23.85 -2.43
N GLY A 563 -20.76 -23.32 -1.46
CA GLY A 563 -22.19 -23.11 -1.61
C GLY A 563 -22.51 -22.04 -2.67
N PRO A 564 -23.80 -21.84 -2.98
CA PRO A 564 -24.21 -20.77 -3.89
C PRO A 564 -23.78 -19.40 -3.34
N GLN A 565 -23.30 -18.53 -4.23
CA GLN A 565 -22.87 -17.15 -3.88
C GLN A 565 -21.80 -17.08 -2.78
N GLN A 566 -21.00 -18.14 -2.65
CA GLN A 566 -19.97 -18.24 -1.62
C GLN A 566 -18.58 -17.99 -2.19
N ALA A 567 -17.73 -17.33 -1.40
CA ALA A 567 -16.31 -17.20 -1.68
C ALA A 567 -15.46 -17.52 -0.45
N ALA A 568 -14.25 -17.99 -0.70
CA ALA A 568 -13.26 -18.30 0.31
C ALA A 568 -11.88 -17.82 -0.13
N LEU A 569 -11.15 -17.25 0.83
CA LEU A 569 -9.73 -16.93 0.73
C LEU A 569 -8.97 -17.92 1.60
N LEU A 570 -8.12 -18.72 0.97
CA LEU A 570 -7.32 -19.76 1.58
C LEU A 570 -5.85 -19.35 1.56
N ARG A 571 -5.07 -19.73 2.57
CA ARG A 571 -3.62 -19.54 2.63
C ARG A 571 -2.87 -20.85 2.77
N PHE A 572 -1.65 -20.87 2.27
CA PHE A 572 -0.70 -21.95 2.54
C PHE A 572 0.75 -21.43 2.45
N PRO A 573 1.69 -22.07 3.17
CA PRO A 573 3.08 -21.61 3.22
C PRO A 573 3.84 -21.91 1.92
N TYR A 574 4.94 -21.18 1.70
CA TYR A 574 5.91 -21.51 0.65
C TYR A 574 6.60 -22.84 0.98
N THR A 575 6.42 -23.84 0.11
CA THR A 575 7.13 -25.12 0.18
C THR A 575 8.35 -25.03 -0.73
N GLY A 576 9.53 -24.89 -0.10
CA GLY A 576 10.90 -24.97 -0.64
C GLY A 576 11.07 -25.19 -2.13
#